data_AF-A0A955VBU4-F1
#
_entry.id   AF-A0A955VBU4-F1
#
_cell.length_a   1.000
_cell.length_b   1.000
_cell.length_c   1.000
_cell.angle_alpha   90.00
_cell.angle_beta   90.00
_cell.angle_gamma   90.00
#
_symmetry.space_group_name_H-M   'P 1'
#
loop_
_entity.id
_entity.type
_entity.pdbx_description
1 polymer ?
#
loop_
_entity_poly.entity_id
_entity_poly.type
_entity_poly.pdbx_seq_one_letter_code
_entity_poly.pdbx_strand_id
1 'polypeptide(L)'
;MPNPPNRIVAKNIRWQPDLVGRARREALAGHHGVVLWLTGLSGAGKTTVARGVEEALVDRGLRAYTLDAENVRHGLNADLGFSPEDRAEHIRRLGEVAKIFADAATICIVACIAPYREARAKIRQRIGADFLEIHVATPLAVCEERDPRGLYARARRGEIPNFTGVSAPYEAPLDAELELHTEGRPVAA
;
A
#
# COMPACT_ATOMS: atom_id res chain seq x y z
N MET A 1 -1.83 -21.21 8.92
CA MET A 1 -3.20 -21.27 8.32
C MET A 1 -3.06 -21.55 6.82
N PRO A 2 -3.86 -22.43 6.21
CA PRO A 2 -3.81 -22.63 4.76
C PRO A 2 -4.26 -21.36 4.04
N ASN A 3 -3.48 -20.91 3.05
CA ASN A 3 -3.72 -19.70 2.26
C ASN A 3 -5.09 -19.77 1.55
N PRO A 4 -5.88 -18.68 1.53
CA PRO A 4 -7.14 -18.65 0.79
C PRO A 4 -6.91 -18.72 -0.73
N PRO A 5 -7.88 -19.23 -1.50
CA PRO A 5 -7.63 -19.74 -2.84
C PRO A 5 -7.58 -18.60 -3.87
N ASN A 6 -6.37 -18.20 -4.26
CA ASN A 6 -6.12 -17.92 -5.66
C ASN A 6 -5.38 -19.12 -6.23
N ARG A 7 -5.92 -19.68 -7.31
CA ARG A 7 -5.42 -20.86 -7.99
C ARG A 7 -3.91 -20.72 -8.27
N ILE A 8 -3.10 -21.42 -7.48
CA ILE A 8 -1.67 -21.58 -7.73
C ILE A 8 -1.54 -22.37 -9.04
N VAL A 9 -1.11 -21.70 -10.10
CA VAL A 9 -0.90 -22.34 -11.42
C VAL A 9 0.41 -23.15 -11.43
N ALA A 10 1.39 -22.72 -10.64
CA ALA A 10 2.67 -23.41 -10.50
C ALA A 10 2.46 -24.84 -9.97
N LYS A 11 2.89 -25.82 -10.76
CA LYS A 11 2.83 -27.24 -10.40
C LYS A 11 4.12 -27.67 -9.71
N ASN A 12 4.06 -28.73 -8.92
CA ASN A 12 5.21 -29.36 -8.25
C ASN A 12 5.97 -28.46 -7.26
N ILE A 13 5.30 -27.45 -6.70
CA ILE A 13 5.87 -26.64 -5.62
C ILE A 13 5.47 -27.19 -4.26
N ARG A 14 6.38 -27.11 -3.30
CA ARG A 14 6.12 -27.39 -1.88
C ARG A 14 6.61 -26.21 -1.06
N TRP A 15 5.83 -25.83 -0.06
CA TRP A 15 6.29 -24.85 0.91
C TRP A 15 7.50 -25.41 1.65
N GLN A 16 8.60 -24.66 1.67
CA GLN A 16 9.79 -25.03 2.45
C GLN A 16 9.64 -24.40 3.83
N PRO A 17 9.65 -25.18 4.92
CA PRO A 17 9.56 -24.63 6.26
C PRO A 17 10.84 -23.87 6.61
N ASP A 18 10.70 -22.72 7.27
CA ASP A 18 11.85 -21.96 7.75
C ASP A 18 12.45 -22.61 9.01
N LEU A 19 13.78 -22.61 9.10
CA LEU A 19 14.50 -22.93 10.35
C LEU A 19 14.39 -21.81 11.40
N VAL A 20 14.13 -20.59 10.93
CA VAL A 20 13.89 -19.41 11.75
C VAL A 20 12.47 -18.94 11.44
N GLY A 21 11.52 -19.21 12.34
CA GLY A 21 10.16 -18.74 12.17
C GLY A 21 9.98 -17.27 12.57
N ARG A 22 8.85 -16.68 12.15
CA ARG A 22 8.46 -15.31 12.47
C ARG A 22 8.56 -14.96 13.95
N ALA A 23 8.08 -15.81 14.86
CA ALA A 23 8.14 -15.56 16.30
C ALA A 23 9.58 -15.30 16.80
N ARG A 24 10.58 -16.00 16.25
CA ARG A 24 11.99 -15.76 16.58
C ARG A 24 12.51 -14.46 15.96
N ARG A 25 12.06 -14.10 14.75
CA ARG A 25 12.39 -12.81 14.12
C ARG A 25 11.83 -11.63 14.92
N GLU A 26 10.57 -11.72 15.34
CA GLU A 26 9.91 -10.69 16.15
C GLU A 26 10.51 -10.58 17.55
N ALA A 27 10.87 -11.70 18.19
CA ALA A 27 11.60 -11.68 19.45
C ALA A 27 12.96 -10.99 19.34
N LEU A 28 13.67 -11.16 18.22
CA LEU A 28 14.93 -10.47 17.94
C LEU A 28 14.72 -8.97 17.64
N ALA A 29 13.67 -8.63 16.91
CA ALA A 29 13.36 -7.24 16.55
C ALA A 29 12.77 -6.42 17.72
N GLY A 30 12.19 -7.09 18.72
CA GLY A 30 11.51 -6.43 19.84
C GLY A 30 10.11 -5.89 19.49
N HIS A 31 9.59 -6.22 18.32
CA HIS A 31 8.27 -5.82 17.85
C HIS A 31 7.70 -6.80 16.81
N HIS A 32 6.40 -6.71 16.55
CA HIS A 32 5.75 -7.46 15.48
C HIS A 32 5.97 -6.80 14.12
N GLY A 33 6.06 -7.62 13.07
CA GLY A 33 5.95 -7.12 11.70
C GLY A 33 4.48 -6.93 11.33
N VAL A 34 4.13 -5.81 10.71
CA VAL A 34 2.76 -5.49 10.28
C VAL A 34 2.80 -4.75 8.94
N VAL A 35 1.66 -4.69 8.26
CA VAL A 35 1.49 -3.95 7.00
C VAL A 35 0.58 -2.75 7.24
N LEU A 36 1.14 -1.55 7.14
CA LEU A 36 0.40 -0.29 7.13
C LEU A 36 0.06 0.04 5.67
N TRP A 37 -1.19 -0.18 5.26
CA TRP A 37 -1.63 0.02 3.89
C TRP A 37 -2.36 1.35 3.72
N LEU A 38 -1.64 2.37 3.24
CA LEU A 38 -2.20 3.69 3.01
C LEU A 38 -2.89 3.71 1.63
N THR A 39 -4.18 4.02 1.63
CA THR A 39 -5.03 4.19 0.44
C THR A 39 -5.67 5.58 0.42
N GLY A 40 -5.90 6.14 -0.76
CA GLY A 40 -6.40 7.50 -0.92
C GLY A 40 -6.15 8.07 -2.32
N LEU A 41 -6.81 9.18 -2.64
CA LEU A 41 -6.64 9.90 -3.91
C LEU A 41 -5.19 10.33 -4.17
N SER A 42 -4.84 10.56 -5.44
CA SER A 42 -3.58 11.26 -5.78
C SER A 42 -3.56 12.62 -5.06
N GLY A 43 -2.41 13.09 -4.56
CA GLY A 43 -2.36 14.36 -3.81
C GLY A 43 -2.92 14.32 -2.38
N ALA A 44 -3.52 13.21 -1.93
CA ALA A 44 -4.04 13.08 -0.56
C ALA A 44 -2.96 13.07 0.55
N GLY A 45 -1.68 12.94 0.20
CA GLY A 45 -0.57 12.96 1.17
C GLY A 45 -0.04 11.59 1.62
N LYS A 46 -0.43 10.49 0.97
CA LYS A 46 0.01 9.12 1.32
C LYS A 46 1.53 8.97 1.45
N THR A 47 2.30 9.38 0.44
CA THR A 47 3.77 9.26 0.47
C THR A 47 4.39 10.15 1.55
N THR A 48 3.84 11.34 1.78
CA THR A 48 4.29 12.24 2.86
C THR A 48 4.07 11.60 4.24
N VAL A 49 2.87 11.06 4.49
CA VAL A 49 2.56 10.35 5.74
C VAL A 49 3.44 9.11 5.89
N ALA A 50 3.60 8.31 4.84
CA ALA A 50 4.42 7.10 4.88
C ALA A 50 5.86 7.39 5.29
N ARG A 51 6.48 8.43 4.71
CA ARG A 51 7.85 8.84 5.05
C ARG A 51 7.97 9.33 6.50
N GLY A 52 7.05 10.17 6.97
CA GLY A 52 7.08 10.63 8.36
C GLY A 52 6.84 9.50 9.37
N VAL A 53 5.97 8.54 9.04
CA VAL A 53 5.76 7.34 9.87
C VAL A 53 7.01 6.46 9.88
N GLU A 54 7.65 6.25 8.73
CA GLU A 54 8.90 5.49 8.63
C GLU A 54 10.00 6.11 9.49
N GLU A 55 10.25 7.42 9.35
CA GLU A 55 11.22 8.19 10.13
C GLU A 55 10.94 8.04 11.64
N ALA A 56 9.70 8.33 12.07
CA ALA A 56 9.33 8.25 13.48
C ALA A 56 9.42 6.83 14.09
N LEU A 57 9.23 5.77 13.28
CA LEU A 57 9.41 4.39 13.73
C LEU A 57 10.89 4.02 13.85
N VAL A 58 11.70 4.41 12.85
CA VAL A 58 13.15 4.16 12.83
C VAL A 58 13.83 4.88 13.98
N ASP A 59 13.46 6.12 14.29
CA ASP A 59 13.99 6.88 15.42
C ASP A 59 13.68 6.23 16.78
N ARG A 60 12.63 5.39 16.85
CA ARG A 60 12.29 4.59 18.03
C ARG A 60 12.98 3.22 18.05
N GLY A 61 13.89 2.96 17.13
CA GLY A 61 14.59 1.68 16.99
C GLY A 61 13.75 0.57 16.38
N LEU A 62 12.61 0.88 15.77
CA LEU A 62 11.74 -0.10 15.12
C LEU A 62 12.14 -0.27 13.64
N ARG A 63 12.08 -1.51 13.15
CA ARG A 63 12.35 -1.80 11.74
C ARG A 63 11.12 -1.41 10.93
N ALA A 64 11.24 -0.37 10.10
CA ALA A 64 10.21 0.05 9.17
C ALA A 64 10.78 0.17 7.75
N TYR A 65 9.91 0.00 6.75
CA TYR A 65 10.28 0.22 5.34
C TYR A 65 9.08 0.68 4.50
N THR A 66 9.25 1.76 3.74
CA THR A 66 8.22 2.25 2.82
C THR A 66 8.32 1.61 1.42
N LEU A 67 7.27 0.87 1.04
CA LEU A 67 7.01 0.46 -0.34
C LEU A 67 6.17 1.54 -1.05
N ASP A 68 6.87 2.49 -1.70
CA ASP A 68 6.22 3.46 -2.57
C ASP A 68 5.82 2.80 -3.91
N ALA A 69 4.52 2.83 -4.21
CA ALA A 69 3.97 2.13 -5.37
C ALA A 69 4.50 2.66 -6.72
N GLU A 70 5.00 3.89 -6.79
CA GLU A 70 5.62 4.40 -8.01
C GLU A 70 7.06 3.90 -8.13
N ASN A 71 7.85 3.93 -7.05
CA ASN A 71 9.23 3.43 -7.05
C ASN A 71 9.32 1.97 -7.49
N VAL A 72 8.37 1.14 -7.05
CA VAL A 72 8.34 -0.29 -7.40
C VAL A 72 8.15 -0.52 -8.91
N ARG A 73 7.60 0.45 -9.65
CA ARG A 73 7.48 0.39 -11.13
C ARG A 73 8.80 0.59 -11.87
N HIS A 74 9.86 1.02 -11.18
CA HIS A 74 11.20 1.06 -11.78
C HIS A 74 11.95 -0.28 -11.68
N GLY A 75 11.42 -1.27 -10.95
CA GLY A 75 12.05 -2.57 -10.73
C GLY A 75 11.06 -3.72 -10.79
N LEU A 76 10.58 -4.19 -9.63
CA LEU A 76 9.70 -5.37 -9.51
C LEU A 76 8.48 -5.34 -10.44
N ASN A 77 7.93 -4.16 -10.69
CA ASN A 77 6.73 -3.97 -11.50
C ASN A 77 7.01 -3.19 -12.79
N ALA A 78 8.25 -3.21 -13.31
CA ALA A 78 8.65 -2.50 -14.53
C ALA A 78 8.01 -3.08 -15.80
N ASP A 79 7.55 -4.33 -15.75
CA ASP A 79 6.81 -5.00 -16.83
C ASP A 79 5.32 -4.63 -16.88
N LEU A 80 4.79 -3.90 -15.90
CA LEU A 80 3.36 -3.59 -15.78
C LEU A 80 3.04 -2.16 -16.23
N GLY A 81 2.10 -2.03 -17.17
CA GLY A 81 1.53 -0.76 -17.58
C GLY A 81 0.47 -0.22 -16.62
N PHE A 82 -0.53 0.47 -17.18
CA PHE A 82 -1.61 1.13 -16.45
C PHE A 82 -3.02 0.63 -16.83
N SER A 83 -3.12 -0.49 -17.55
CA SER A 83 -4.40 -1.18 -17.80
C SER A 83 -5.04 -1.63 -16.47
N PRO A 84 -6.36 -1.90 -16.43
CA PRO A 84 -7.00 -2.45 -15.25
C PRO A 84 -6.32 -3.74 -14.73
N GLU A 85 -5.93 -4.62 -15.64
CA GLU A 85 -5.25 -5.89 -15.34
C GLU A 85 -3.86 -5.65 -14.75
N ASP A 86 -3.06 -4.75 -15.35
CA ASP A 86 -1.73 -4.40 -14.85
C ASP A 86 -1.81 -3.72 -13.49
N ARG A 87 -2.82 -2.88 -13.26
CA ARG A 87 -3.07 -2.26 -11.94
C ARG A 87 -3.43 -3.32 -10.90
N ALA A 88 -4.26 -4.29 -11.26
CA ALA A 88 -4.63 -5.38 -10.35
C ALA A 88 -3.40 -6.24 -9.98
N GLU A 89 -2.58 -6.59 -10.97
CA GLU A 89 -1.34 -7.35 -10.76
C GLU A 89 -0.30 -6.56 -9.97
N HIS A 90 -0.19 -5.25 -10.22
CA HIS A 90 0.68 -4.35 -9.48
C HIS A 90 0.34 -4.33 -7.99
N ILE A 91 -0.94 -4.19 -7.65
CA ILE A 91 -1.43 -4.25 -6.25
C ILE A 91 -1.21 -5.64 -5.65
N ARG A 92 -1.44 -6.71 -6.42
CA ARG A 92 -1.18 -8.09 -5.96
C ARG A 92 0.28 -8.29 -5.59
N ARG A 93 1.23 -7.89 -6.45
CA ARG A 93 2.67 -8.00 -6.20
C ARG A 93 3.10 -7.18 -4.98
N LEU A 94 2.60 -5.96 -4.84
CA LEU A 94 2.83 -5.13 -3.65
C LEU A 94 2.36 -5.83 -2.36
N GLY A 95 1.18 -6.42 -2.37
CA GLY A 95 0.65 -7.15 -1.22
C GLY A 95 1.49 -8.37 -0.83
N GLU A 96 1.96 -9.16 -1.80
CA GLU A 96 2.85 -10.30 -1.51
C GLU A 96 4.20 -9.85 -0.94
N VAL A 97 4.78 -8.76 -1.47
CA VAL A 97 6.04 -8.22 -0.95
C VAL A 97 5.84 -7.67 0.46
N ALA A 98 4.76 -6.92 0.70
CA ALA A 98 4.44 -6.39 2.02
C ALA A 98 4.28 -7.52 3.06
N LYS A 99 3.66 -8.64 2.67
CA LYS A 99 3.56 -9.84 3.50
C LYS A 99 4.93 -10.41 3.88
N ILE A 100 5.88 -10.45 2.94
CA ILE A 100 7.25 -10.91 3.19
C ILE A 100 7.94 -9.98 4.20
N PHE A 101 7.79 -8.66 4.08
CA PHE A 101 8.35 -7.71 5.06
C PHE A 101 7.76 -7.91 6.45
N ALA A 102 6.44 -8.10 6.57
CA ALA A 102 5.82 -8.39 7.85
C ALA A 102 6.32 -9.71 8.46
N ASP A 103 6.45 -10.78 7.67
CA ASP A 103 7.02 -12.05 8.14
C ASP A 103 8.49 -11.91 8.57
N ALA A 104 9.23 -10.99 7.95
CA ALA A 104 10.59 -10.62 8.30
C ALA A 104 10.70 -9.69 9.54
N ALA A 105 9.61 -9.54 10.33
CA ALA A 105 9.53 -8.65 11.48
C ALA A 105 9.84 -7.18 11.15
N THR A 106 9.35 -6.70 10.00
CA THR A 106 9.45 -5.29 9.58
C THR A 106 8.06 -4.68 9.45
N ILE A 107 7.90 -3.45 9.91
CA ILE A 107 6.69 -2.64 9.72
C ILE A 107 6.72 -2.13 8.27
N CYS A 108 5.98 -2.80 7.40
CA CYS A 108 5.92 -2.45 5.98
C CYS A 108 4.87 -1.38 5.74
N ILE A 109 5.26 -0.24 5.20
CA ILE A 109 4.36 0.88 4.91
C ILE A 109 4.13 0.93 3.40
N VAL A 110 2.92 0.62 2.94
CA VAL A 110 2.59 0.66 1.52
C VAL A 110 1.83 1.94 1.21
N ALA A 111 2.42 2.83 0.41
CA ALA A 111 1.77 4.04 -0.07
C ALA A 111 1.27 3.83 -1.50
N CYS A 112 -0.04 3.57 -1.68
CA CYS A 112 -0.60 3.29 -3.00
C CYS A 112 -2.02 3.86 -3.14
N ILE A 113 -2.49 4.14 -4.36
CA ILE A 113 -3.87 4.61 -4.55
C ILE A 113 -4.86 3.47 -4.26
N ALA A 114 -4.58 2.27 -4.76
CA ALA A 114 -5.43 1.07 -4.66
C ALA A 114 -6.94 1.39 -4.70
N PRO A 115 -7.46 1.91 -5.83
CA PRO A 115 -8.75 2.59 -5.85
C PRO A 115 -9.95 1.67 -5.64
N TYR A 116 -9.83 0.37 -5.91
CA TYR A 116 -10.93 -0.59 -5.83
C TYR A 116 -10.92 -1.33 -4.49
N ARG A 117 -12.06 -1.37 -3.79
CA ARG A 117 -12.22 -2.10 -2.52
C ARG A 117 -11.93 -3.59 -2.69
N GLU A 118 -12.39 -4.18 -3.79
CA GLU A 118 -12.20 -5.62 -4.05
C GLU A 118 -10.71 -6.00 -4.06
N ALA A 119 -9.87 -5.17 -4.69
CA ALA A 119 -8.42 -5.41 -4.71
C ALA A 119 -7.83 -5.33 -3.30
N ARG A 120 -8.20 -4.32 -2.50
CA ARG A 120 -7.73 -4.17 -1.12
C ARG A 120 -8.23 -5.30 -0.22
N ALA A 121 -9.47 -5.75 -0.38
CA ALA A 121 -10.04 -6.89 0.33
C ALA A 121 -9.28 -8.20 0.03
N LYS A 122 -8.87 -8.42 -1.22
CA LYS A 122 -8.01 -9.57 -1.59
C LYS A 122 -6.64 -9.51 -0.90
N ILE A 123 -6.04 -8.32 -0.78
CA ILE A 123 -4.76 -8.15 -0.06
C ILE A 123 -4.95 -8.39 1.44
N ARG A 124 -5.97 -7.78 2.05
CA ARG A 124 -6.37 -8.00 3.44
C ARG A 124 -6.54 -9.49 3.74
N GLN A 125 -7.25 -10.22 2.90
CA GLN A 125 -7.47 -11.66 3.06
C GLN A 125 -6.16 -12.47 3.01
N ARG A 126 -5.20 -12.07 2.17
CA ARG A 126 -3.90 -12.74 2.01
C ARG A 126 -2.95 -12.49 3.17
N ILE A 127 -2.96 -11.28 3.70
CA ILE A 127 -2.07 -10.85 4.78
C ILE A 127 -2.68 -11.26 6.13
N GLY A 128 -3.99 -11.15 6.29
CA GLY A 128 -4.69 -11.52 7.52
C GLY A 128 -4.64 -10.41 8.56
N ALA A 129 -4.45 -10.78 9.82
CA ALA A 129 -4.51 -9.86 10.96
C ALA A 129 -3.42 -8.78 10.97
N ASP A 130 -2.35 -8.95 10.20
CA ASP A 130 -1.26 -7.98 10.11
C ASP A 130 -1.56 -6.81 9.17
N PHE A 131 -2.68 -6.84 8.44
CA PHE A 131 -3.06 -5.81 7.50
C PHE A 131 -3.87 -4.71 8.19
N LEU A 132 -3.30 -3.50 8.23
CA LEU A 132 -3.94 -2.31 8.76
C LEU A 132 -4.20 -1.33 7.61
N GLU A 133 -5.46 -1.21 7.20
CA GLU A 133 -5.88 -0.28 6.16
C GLU A 133 -6.03 1.13 6.73
N ILE A 134 -5.31 2.07 6.12
CA ILE A 134 -5.30 3.47 6.53
C ILE A 134 -5.87 4.30 5.37
N HIS A 135 -7.08 4.83 5.56
CA HIS A 135 -7.71 5.71 4.60
C HIS A 135 -7.18 7.13 4.76
N VAL A 136 -6.41 7.62 3.80
CA VAL A 136 -5.97 9.02 3.74
C VAL A 136 -7.09 9.84 3.08
N ALA A 137 -8.10 10.15 3.89
CA ALA A 137 -9.38 10.76 3.55
C ALA A 137 -9.25 12.26 3.30
N THR A 138 -8.65 12.62 2.16
CA THR A 138 -8.54 14.01 1.71
C THR A 138 -9.57 14.27 0.60
N PRO A 139 -10.41 15.32 0.69
CA PRO A 139 -11.38 15.64 -0.35
C PRO A 139 -10.74 15.82 -1.73
N LEU A 140 -11.46 15.47 -2.79
CA LEU A 140 -10.98 15.62 -4.17
C LEU A 140 -10.59 17.06 -4.49
N ALA A 141 -11.39 18.04 -4.08
CA ALA A 141 -11.10 19.46 -4.32
C ALA A 141 -9.75 19.88 -3.74
N VAL A 142 -9.43 19.45 -2.52
CA VAL A 142 -8.12 19.71 -1.87
C VAL A 142 -7.00 18.97 -2.58
N CYS A 143 -7.23 17.74 -3.06
CA CYS A 143 -6.26 17.00 -3.86
C CYS A 143 -5.96 17.70 -5.20
N GLU A 144 -6.98 18.26 -5.85
CA GLU A 144 -6.88 19.03 -7.09
C GLU A 144 -6.18 20.38 -6.89
N GLU A 145 -6.44 21.05 -5.77
CA GLU A 145 -5.77 22.29 -5.40
C GLU A 145 -4.27 22.06 -5.17
N ARG A 146 -3.91 20.99 -4.45
CA ARG A 146 -2.51 20.66 -4.16
C ARG A 146 -1.69 20.33 -5.42
N ASP A 147 -2.31 19.65 -6.39
CA ASP A 147 -1.75 19.05 -7.63
C ASP A 147 -0.24 19.26 -7.88
N PRO A 148 0.65 18.69 -7.06
CA PRO A 148 2.08 19.06 -7.04
C PRO A 148 2.82 18.61 -8.31
N ARG A 149 2.18 17.77 -9.12
CA ARG A 149 2.72 17.20 -10.35
C ARG A 149 1.91 17.58 -11.60
N GLY A 150 0.90 18.45 -11.46
CA GLY A 150 0.03 18.86 -12.56
C GLY A 150 -0.81 17.71 -13.16
N LEU A 151 -0.99 16.60 -12.43
CA LEU A 151 -1.66 15.40 -12.95
C LEU A 151 -3.17 15.59 -13.03
N TYR A 152 -3.78 16.27 -12.05
CA TYR A 152 -5.20 16.59 -12.08
C TYR A 152 -5.53 17.54 -13.24
N ALA A 153 -4.74 18.59 -13.42
CA ALA A 153 -4.91 19.53 -14.53
C ALA A 153 -4.84 18.82 -15.89
N ARG A 154 -3.87 17.93 -16.07
CA ARG A 154 -3.71 17.11 -17.30
C ARG A 154 -4.87 16.13 -17.50
N ALA A 155 -5.30 15.46 -16.43
CA ALA A 155 -6.44 14.54 -16.47
C ALA A 155 -7.75 15.25 -16.86
N ARG A 156 -8.00 16.46 -16.32
CA ARG A 156 -9.16 17.29 -16.66
C ARG A 156 -9.17 17.74 -18.12
N ARG A 157 -8.00 17.88 -18.75
CA ARG A 157 -7.85 18.12 -20.20
C ARG A 157 -7.93 16.85 -21.06
N GLY A 158 -8.11 15.68 -20.46
CA GLY A 158 -8.19 14.40 -21.17
C GLY A 158 -6.85 13.81 -21.60
N GLU A 159 -5.72 14.40 -21.17
CA GLU A 159 -4.37 13.92 -21.54
C GLU A 159 -3.97 12.65 -20.79
N ILE A 160 -4.60 12.37 -19.65
CA ILE A 160 -4.34 11.19 -18.82
C ILE A 160 -5.64 10.38 -18.70
N PRO A 161 -5.79 9.30 -19.47
CA PRO A 161 -6.98 8.46 -19.38
C PRO A 161 -7.01 7.68 -18.06
N ASN A 162 -8.22 7.30 -17.62
CA ASN A 162 -8.44 6.46 -16.44
C ASN A 162 -7.75 6.99 -15.16
N PHE A 163 -7.81 8.30 -14.95
CA PHE A 163 -7.23 8.96 -13.78
C PHE A 163 -8.20 8.90 -12.60
N THR A 164 -7.73 8.31 -11.50
CA THR A 164 -8.54 8.09 -10.28
C THR A 164 -9.03 9.41 -9.69
N GLY A 165 -10.35 9.50 -9.45
CA GLY A 165 -11.03 10.69 -8.93
C GLY A 165 -11.49 11.68 -10.01
N VAL A 166 -11.09 11.51 -11.27
CA VAL A 166 -11.53 12.36 -12.39
C VAL A 166 -12.30 11.56 -13.43
N SER A 167 -11.63 10.59 -14.07
CA SER A 167 -12.21 9.77 -15.15
C SER A 167 -12.26 8.27 -14.80
N ALA A 168 -11.86 7.92 -13.57
CA ALA A 168 -11.97 6.58 -12.99
C ALA A 168 -12.34 6.69 -11.50
N PRO A 169 -13.06 5.71 -10.93
CA PRO A 169 -13.55 5.81 -9.55
C PRO A 169 -12.43 5.65 -8.52
N TYR A 170 -12.67 6.20 -7.33
CA TYR A 170 -12.00 5.82 -6.08
C TYR A 170 -13.07 5.32 -5.11
N GLU A 171 -13.00 4.06 -4.73
CA GLU A 171 -13.91 3.44 -3.79
C GLU A 171 -13.31 3.54 -2.39
N ALA A 172 -13.69 4.59 -1.65
CA ALA A 172 -13.24 4.79 -0.28
C ALA A 172 -13.52 3.53 0.59
N PRO A 173 -12.60 3.15 1.50
CA PRO A 173 -12.82 2.04 2.43
C PRO A 173 -14.11 2.24 3.23
N LEU A 174 -14.80 1.13 3.54
CA LEU A 174 -16.01 1.17 4.37
C LEU A 174 -15.70 0.92 5.85
N ASP A 175 -14.59 0.23 6.12
CA ASP A 175 -14.17 -0.20 7.46
C ASP A 175 -12.63 -0.25 7.50
N ALA A 176 -12.00 0.92 7.44
CA ALA A 176 -10.56 1.05 7.59
C ALA A 176 -10.19 1.07 9.08
N GLU A 177 -9.06 0.46 9.45
CA GLU A 177 -8.55 0.51 10.82
C GLU A 177 -8.24 1.94 11.28
N LEU A 178 -7.93 2.84 10.33
CA LEU A 178 -7.71 4.25 10.61
C LEU A 178 -8.16 5.14 9.44
N GLU A 179 -8.85 6.23 9.76
CA GLU A 179 -9.12 7.32 8.82
C GLU A 179 -8.29 8.55 9.18
N LEU A 180 -7.55 9.07 8.19
CA LEU A 180 -6.64 10.20 8.30
C LEU A 180 -7.09 11.36 7.41
N HIS A 181 -7.61 12.41 8.02
CA HIS A 181 -7.84 13.69 7.36
C HIS A 181 -6.57 14.52 7.34
N THR A 182 -6.05 14.87 6.16
CA THR A 182 -4.79 15.62 6.01
C THR A 182 -4.99 17.11 5.70
N GLU A 183 -6.23 17.57 5.58
CA GLU A 183 -6.54 18.98 5.35
C GLU A 183 -6.19 19.80 6.59
N GLY A 184 -5.35 20.84 6.43
CA GLY A 184 -4.92 21.71 7.52
C GLY A 184 -4.07 21.04 8.60
N ARG A 185 -3.58 19.81 8.39
CA ARG A 185 -2.78 19.06 9.38
C ARG A 185 -1.39 18.74 8.84
N PRO A 186 -0.32 19.34 9.38
CA PRO A 186 1.04 18.99 9.00
C PRO A 186 1.41 17.61 9.54
N VAL A 187 2.34 16.94 8.86
CA VAL A 187 3.08 15.83 9.47
C VAL A 187 4.03 16.44 10.48
N ALA A 188 3.95 16.02 11.74
CA ALA A 188 4.84 16.51 12.79
C ALA A 188 6.29 16.16 12.42
N ALA A 189 7.19 17.13 12.60
CA ALA A 189 8.64 16.94 12.49
C ALA A 189 9.19 16.28 13.76
#